data_AF-A0A6P2E7X0-F1
#
_entry.id   AF-A0A6P2E7X0-F1
#
_cell.length_a   1.000
_cell.length_b   1.000
_cell.length_c   1.000
_cell.angle_alpha   90.00
_cell.angle_beta   90.00
_cell.angle_gamma   90.00
#
_symmetry.space_group_name_H-M   'P 1'
#
loop_
_entity.id
_entity.type
_entity.pdbx_description
1 polymer ?
#
loop_
_entity_poly.entity_id
_entity_poly.type
_entity_poly.pdbx_seq_one_letter_code
_entity_poly.pdbx_strand_id
1 'polypeptide(L)'
;MTPFFSGRRRLLAAALAACAFTGAHAQGEWPKGQTIKLVVPFTAGSGTDIVARLVAERLGPALGTSVIIDNKPGAGGTLGAAQVAKAPADGYTLLVHSAGHLVNPSIYPNLSYDTLKDFAGITPMASLPNMLVVAPGRFADVKDLVAQVKAKPGSFNYGSAGNGSATHMNAEVFRLAAGLQAQHVPFRGTPEAMTEVMGGRIDWFFAPMVSALPLVKDGKLKALAVGTGKRSAVMPQLPTTVEAGVPGSEYLFWVGLFAPAKTPRPAIERLQAEVAKIMAAPELKDRLDKLGAEPFVMPSAQFDKFLVDETAKAQQVVKAAGIKVD
;
A
#
# COMPACT_ATOMS: atom_id res chain seq x y z
N MET A 1 -45.34 -64.37 39.95
CA MET A 1 -44.25 -64.17 38.98
C MET A 1 -44.46 -62.82 38.30
N THR A 2 -43.73 -61.79 38.72
CA THR A 2 -43.79 -60.42 38.17
C THR A 2 -42.46 -60.12 37.48
N PRO A 3 -42.43 -59.68 36.21
CA PRO A 3 -41.18 -59.48 35.51
C PRO A 3 -40.58 -58.10 35.84
N PHE A 4 -39.30 -58.14 36.18
CA PHE A 4 -38.48 -57.03 36.65
C PHE A 4 -37.55 -56.57 35.53
N PHE A 5 -38.05 -55.91 34.47
CA PHE A 5 -37.18 -55.44 33.37
C PHE A 5 -37.69 -54.15 32.70
N SER A 6 -37.52 -53.00 33.36
CA SER A 6 -37.70 -51.69 32.68
C SER A 6 -36.66 -50.61 33.03
N GLY A 7 -35.76 -50.86 33.99
CA GLY A 7 -34.79 -49.85 34.46
C GLY A 7 -33.54 -49.66 33.60
N ARG A 8 -33.08 -50.69 32.87
CA ARG A 8 -31.76 -50.66 32.18
C ARG A 8 -31.74 -49.86 30.87
N ARG A 9 -32.86 -49.72 30.17
CA ARG A 9 -32.91 -48.97 28.89
C ARG A 9 -32.97 -47.46 29.06
N ARG A 10 -33.41 -46.94 30.21
CA ARG A 10 -33.47 -45.50 30.47
C ARG A 10 -32.13 -44.91 30.92
N LEU A 11 -31.24 -45.72 31.50
CA LEU A 11 -29.91 -45.27 31.94
C LEU A 11 -28.90 -45.16 30.79
N LEU A 12 -29.04 -45.94 29.70
CA LEU A 12 -28.18 -45.81 28.51
C LEU A 12 -28.54 -44.62 27.62
N ALA A 13 -29.79 -44.14 27.64
CA ALA A 13 -30.20 -42.97 26.86
C ALA A 13 -29.71 -41.63 27.47
N ALA A 14 -29.49 -41.60 28.79
CA ALA A 14 -28.94 -40.41 29.47
C ALA A 14 -27.42 -40.24 29.27
N ALA A 15 -26.68 -41.33 29.00
CA ALA A 15 -25.24 -41.28 28.78
C ALA A 15 -24.85 -40.80 27.36
N LEU A 16 -25.69 -41.03 26.34
CA LEU A 16 -25.42 -40.52 24.99
C LEU A 16 -25.75 -39.03 24.79
N ALA A 17 -26.60 -38.44 25.64
CA ALA A 17 -26.92 -37.01 25.58
C ALA A 17 -25.81 -36.12 26.19
N ALA A 18 -24.92 -36.68 27.02
CA ALA A 18 -23.84 -35.93 27.67
C ALA A 18 -22.60 -35.74 26.79
N CYS A 19 -22.45 -36.51 25.70
CA CYS A 19 -21.31 -36.40 24.78
C CYS A 19 -21.53 -35.44 23.60
N ALA A 20 -22.72 -34.85 23.47
CA ALA A 20 -23.05 -33.96 22.35
C ALA A 20 -22.67 -32.48 22.58
N PHE A 21 -22.13 -32.12 23.75
CA PHE A 21 -21.85 -30.72 24.12
C PHE A 21 -20.36 -30.36 24.26
N THR A 22 -19.42 -31.27 24.00
CA THR A 22 -17.98 -30.95 24.03
C THR A 22 -17.45 -30.52 22.66
N GLY A 23 -18.20 -29.63 21.99
CA GLY A 23 -17.86 -29.08 20.67
C GLY A 23 -17.72 -27.56 20.63
N ALA A 24 -17.85 -26.87 21.76
CA ALA A 24 -17.39 -25.49 21.89
C ALA A 24 -15.86 -25.51 21.92
N HIS A 25 -15.23 -25.71 20.76
CA HIS A 25 -13.85 -25.30 20.59
C HIS A 25 -13.80 -23.83 20.97
N ALA A 26 -13.14 -23.54 22.09
CA ALA A 26 -12.61 -22.23 22.37
C ALA A 26 -12.01 -21.71 21.05
N GLN A 27 -12.63 -20.67 20.49
CA GLN A 27 -12.04 -19.87 19.43
C GLN A 27 -10.78 -19.28 20.06
N GLY A 28 -9.67 -20.02 20.00
CA GLY A 28 -8.47 -19.68 20.72
C GLY A 28 -8.08 -18.25 20.37
N GLU A 29 -7.79 -17.45 21.40
CA GLU A 29 -7.54 -16.02 21.31
C GLU A 29 -6.52 -15.74 20.20
N TRP A 30 -7.01 -15.20 19.08
CA TRP A 30 -6.12 -14.68 18.05
C TRP A 30 -5.62 -13.31 18.52
N PRO A 31 -4.30 -13.05 18.53
CA PRO A 31 -3.23 -13.93 18.07
C PRO A 31 -2.70 -14.86 19.17
N LYS A 32 -2.50 -16.14 18.86
CA LYS A 32 -1.95 -17.20 19.73
C LYS A 32 -0.43 -17.09 19.95
N GLY A 33 0.09 -15.88 20.18
CA GLY A 33 1.53 -15.62 20.34
C GLY A 33 2.40 -15.84 19.09
N GLN A 34 1.81 -16.22 17.95
CA GLN A 34 2.55 -16.43 16.70
C GLN A 34 2.92 -15.10 16.04
N THR A 35 4.15 -15.03 15.53
CA THR A 35 4.68 -13.86 14.84
C THR A 35 3.84 -13.51 13.61
N ILE A 36 3.43 -12.25 13.51
CA ILE A 36 2.80 -11.68 12.32
C ILE A 36 3.89 -11.20 11.38
N LYS A 37 3.80 -11.58 10.11
CA LYS A 37 4.67 -11.15 9.02
C LYS A 37 3.92 -10.17 8.12
N LEU A 38 4.43 -8.95 8.02
CA LEU A 38 4.00 -7.96 7.05
C LEU A 38 4.92 -8.06 5.82
N VAL A 39 4.39 -8.60 4.73
CA VAL A 39 5.08 -8.63 3.44
C VAL A 39 4.94 -7.28 2.77
N VAL A 40 6.06 -6.61 2.52
CA VAL A 40 6.13 -5.34 1.80
C VAL A 40 6.79 -5.60 0.46
N PRO A 41 6.11 -5.39 -0.68
CA PRO A 41 6.62 -5.87 -1.95
C PRO A 41 7.50 -4.83 -2.68
N PHE A 42 8.21 -4.02 -1.89
CA PHE A 42 9.14 -2.97 -2.32
C PHE A 42 10.37 -2.97 -1.42
N THR A 43 11.46 -2.33 -1.86
CA THR A 43 12.70 -2.25 -1.08
C THR A 43 12.53 -1.40 0.19
N ALA A 44 13.35 -1.70 1.20
CA ALA A 44 13.39 -0.94 2.44
C ALA A 44 13.62 0.56 2.17
N GLY A 45 12.94 1.43 2.91
CA GLY A 45 12.99 2.89 2.71
C GLY A 45 12.03 3.43 1.64
N SER A 46 11.31 2.56 0.92
CA SER A 46 10.16 2.99 0.10
C SER A 46 9.01 3.46 1.00
N GLY A 47 8.14 4.35 0.51
CA GLY A 47 7.04 4.90 1.32
C GLY A 47 6.15 3.83 1.98
N THR A 48 5.85 2.74 1.25
CA THR A 48 5.13 1.57 1.78
C THR A 48 5.86 0.89 2.94
N ASP A 49 7.18 0.74 2.86
CA ASP A 49 8.02 0.13 3.91
C ASP A 49 8.08 1.02 5.16
N ILE A 50 8.23 2.34 4.97
CA ILE A 50 8.24 3.30 6.07
C ILE A 50 6.91 3.21 6.86
N VAL A 51 5.76 3.25 6.17
CA VAL A 51 4.44 3.11 6.83
C VAL A 51 4.30 1.75 7.52
N ALA A 52 4.72 0.66 6.87
CA ALA A 52 4.65 -0.67 7.47
C ALA A 52 5.44 -0.76 8.77
N ARG A 53 6.66 -0.20 8.82
CA ARG A 53 7.51 -0.17 10.02
C ARG A 53 6.90 0.66 11.14
N LEU A 54 6.35 1.83 10.81
CA LEU A 54 5.66 2.69 11.78
C LEU A 54 4.51 1.97 12.47
N VAL A 55 3.70 1.23 11.71
CA VAL A 55 2.59 0.45 12.25
C VAL A 55 3.10 -0.77 13.01
N ALA A 56 4.07 -1.52 12.46
CA ALA A 56 4.62 -2.73 13.08
C ALA A 56 5.23 -2.46 14.47
N GLU A 57 5.91 -1.33 14.66
CA GLU A 57 6.51 -0.89 15.92
C GLU A 57 5.49 -0.86 17.07
N ARG A 58 4.22 -0.55 16.77
CA ARG A 58 3.13 -0.44 17.76
C ARG A 58 2.18 -1.63 17.75
N LEU A 59 2.01 -2.28 16.60
CA LEU A 59 1.07 -3.39 16.42
C LEU A 59 1.47 -4.62 17.23
N GLY A 60 2.77 -4.93 17.30
CA GLY A 60 3.25 -6.08 18.07
C GLY A 60 2.89 -5.99 19.56
N PRO A 61 3.29 -4.91 20.27
CA PRO A 61 2.88 -4.68 21.65
C PRO A 61 1.36 -4.68 21.86
N ALA A 62 0.59 -4.06 20.95
CA ALA A 62 -0.88 -4.02 21.03
C ALA A 62 -1.56 -5.39 20.89
N LEU A 63 -0.89 -6.33 20.21
CA LEU A 63 -1.36 -7.69 19.99
C LEU A 63 -0.70 -8.72 20.90
N GLY A 64 0.28 -8.33 21.73
CA GLY A 64 1.04 -9.27 22.56
C GLY A 64 1.86 -10.28 21.76
N THR A 65 2.28 -9.93 20.54
CA THR A 65 3.09 -10.80 19.68
C THR A 65 4.13 -10.00 18.89
N SER A 66 5.06 -10.70 18.24
CA SER A 66 6.06 -10.09 17.37
C SER A 66 5.46 -9.75 16.01
N VAL A 67 5.84 -8.60 15.45
CA VAL A 67 5.53 -8.22 14.07
C VAL A 67 6.83 -8.01 13.32
N ILE A 68 7.03 -8.74 12.23
CA ILE A 68 8.22 -8.65 11.38
C ILE A 68 7.88 -8.12 9.99
N ILE A 69 8.80 -7.37 9.39
CA ILE A 69 8.70 -6.90 8.00
C ILE A 69 9.51 -7.82 7.09
N ASP A 70 8.89 -8.31 6.01
CA ASP A 70 9.54 -9.11 4.97
C ASP A 70 9.47 -8.36 3.62
N ASN A 71 10.56 -7.72 3.22
CA ASN A 71 10.63 -6.99 1.95
C ASN A 71 10.80 -7.97 0.77
N LYS A 72 9.81 -8.03 -0.12
CA LYS A 72 9.78 -8.89 -1.33
C LYS A 72 9.66 -8.07 -2.63
N PRO A 73 10.69 -7.27 -3.00
CA PRO A 73 10.63 -6.37 -4.15
C PRO A 73 10.68 -7.11 -5.49
N GLY A 74 9.87 -6.64 -6.44
CA GLY A 74 9.93 -7.03 -7.85
C GLY A 74 8.60 -6.88 -8.58
N ALA A 75 8.66 -6.66 -9.89
CA ALA A 75 7.51 -6.61 -10.80
C ALA A 75 6.32 -5.80 -10.25
N GLY A 76 6.55 -4.55 -9.85
CA GLY A 76 5.47 -3.66 -9.38
C GLY A 76 4.83 -4.03 -8.04
N GLY A 77 5.38 -5.04 -7.37
CA GLY A 77 4.89 -5.60 -6.13
C GLY A 77 4.13 -6.92 -6.27
N THR A 78 3.98 -7.44 -7.50
CA THR A 78 3.25 -8.69 -7.77
C THR A 78 3.87 -9.90 -7.08
N LEU A 79 5.20 -9.96 -6.93
CA LEU A 79 5.89 -11.11 -6.32
C LEU A 79 5.51 -11.28 -4.83
N GLY A 80 5.57 -10.20 -4.05
CA GLY A 80 5.18 -10.26 -2.64
C GLY A 80 3.68 -10.47 -2.45
N ALA A 81 2.85 -9.87 -3.32
CA ALA A 81 1.41 -10.11 -3.30
C ALA A 81 1.06 -11.58 -3.61
N ALA A 82 1.66 -12.18 -4.63
CA ALA A 82 1.45 -13.59 -4.96
C ALA A 82 1.85 -14.55 -3.81
N GLN A 83 2.91 -14.21 -3.07
CA GLN A 83 3.31 -14.95 -1.87
C GLN A 83 2.22 -14.90 -0.79
N VAL A 84 1.62 -13.72 -0.55
CA VAL A 84 0.56 -13.56 0.47
C VAL A 84 -0.74 -14.20 0.03
N ALA A 85 -1.15 -14.07 -1.24
CA ALA A 85 -2.36 -14.70 -1.78
C ALA A 85 -2.39 -16.22 -1.54
N LYS A 86 -1.22 -16.86 -1.53
CA LYS A 86 -1.04 -18.31 -1.32
C LYS A 86 -0.73 -18.69 0.14
N ALA A 87 -0.61 -17.72 1.04
CA ALA A 87 -0.30 -17.98 2.44
C ALA A 87 -1.53 -18.57 3.17
N PRO A 88 -1.33 -19.25 4.32
CA PRO A 88 -2.42 -19.63 5.19
C PRO A 88 -3.30 -18.42 5.56
N ALA A 89 -4.60 -18.60 5.48
CA ALA A 89 -5.58 -17.56 5.78
C ALA A 89 -5.87 -17.50 7.29
N ASP A 90 -4.84 -17.38 8.10
CA ASP A 90 -4.88 -17.41 9.57
C ASP A 90 -4.58 -16.06 10.23
N GLY A 91 -4.32 -15.02 9.42
CA GLY A 91 -4.04 -13.66 9.87
C GLY A 91 -2.58 -13.39 10.24
N TYR A 92 -1.66 -14.35 10.06
CA TYR A 92 -0.24 -14.16 10.42
C TYR A 92 0.67 -13.78 9.25
N THR A 93 0.20 -13.92 8.01
CA THR A 93 0.92 -13.39 6.84
C THR A 93 0.03 -12.37 6.13
N LEU A 94 0.43 -11.10 6.22
CA LEU A 94 -0.34 -9.96 5.71
C LEU A 94 0.46 -9.26 4.60
N LEU A 95 -0.26 -8.57 3.72
CA LEU A 95 0.33 -7.76 2.66
C LEU A 95 0.18 -6.29 3.02
N VAL A 96 1.26 -5.52 2.89
CA VAL A 96 1.22 -4.06 2.90
C VAL A 96 1.48 -3.58 1.48
N HIS A 97 0.46 -3.01 0.84
CA HIS A 97 0.53 -2.51 -0.53
C HIS A 97 -0.11 -1.12 -0.64
N SER A 98 -0.28 -0.67 -1.87
CA SER A 98 -0.87 0.59 -2.29
C SER A 98 -1.87 0.37 -3.43
N ALA A 99 -2.41 1.47 -3.96
CA ALA A 99 -3.19 1.48 -5.20
C ALA A 99 -2.55 0.70 -6.36
N GLY A 100 -1.21 0.57 -6.39
CA GLY A 100 -0.52 -0.24 -7.40
C GLY A 100 -0.94 -1.72 -7.42
N HIS A 101 -1.44 -2.26 -6.29
CA HIS A 101 -2.01 -3.61 -6.24
C HIS A 101 -3.17 -3.74 -7.23
N LEU A 102 -4.02 -2.72 -7.30
CA LEU A 102 -5.23 -2.68 -8.12
C LEU A 102 -4.93 -2.44 -9.61
N VAL A 103 -3.72 -1.95 -9.92
CA VAL A 103 -3.25 -1.72 -11.29
C VAL A 103 -2.82 -3.04 -11.93
N ASN A 104 -2.21 -3.94 -11.16
CA ASN A 104 -1.56 -5.15 -11.65
C ASN A 104 -2.39 -6.01 -12.62
N PRO A 105 -3.71 -6.26 -12.41
CA PRO A 105 -4.50 -7.08 -13.32
C PRO A 105 -4.65 -6.47 -14.71
N SER A 106 -4.47 -5.15 -14.82
CA SER A 106 -4.61 -4.42 -16.08
C SER A 106 -3.32 -4.40 -16.91
N ILE A 107 -2.18 -4.71 -16.29
CA ILE A 107 -0.86 -4.57 -16.94
C ILE A 107 -0.05 -5.87 -16.98
N TYR A 108 -0.37 -6.86 -16.13
CA TYR A 108 0.27 -8.18 -16.13
C TYR A 108 -0.73 -9.24 -16.63
N PRO A 109 -0.58 -9.75 -17.86
CA PRO A 109 -1.54 -10.70 -18.44
C PRO A 109 -1.58 -12.04 -17.71
N ASN A 110 -0.46 -12.46 -17.11
CA ASN A 110 -0.32 -13.74 -16.42
C ASN A 110 -0.24 -13.56 -14.89
N LEU A 111 -1.04 -12.65 -14.33
CA LEU A 111 -1.07 -12.44 -12.89
C LEU A 111 -1.56 -13.70 -12.16
N SER A 112 -0.75 -14.23 -11.23
CA SER A 112 -1.01 -15.51 -10.57
C SER A 112 -2.01 -15.47 -9.40
N TYR A 113 -2.73 -14.35 -9.25
CA TYR A 113 -3.71 -14.09 -8.19
C TYR A 113 -4.70 -13.01 -8.64
N ASP A 114 -5.87 -12.97 -8.02
CA ASP A 114 -6.88 -11.91 -8.18
C ASP A 114 -6.73 -10.87 -7.06
N THR A 115 -6.54 -9.61 -7.42
CA THR A 115 -6.25 -8.54 -6.46
C THR A 115 -7.39 -8.22 -5.50
N LEU A 116 -8.64 -8.52 -5.90
CA LEU A 116 -9.84 -8.27 -5.11
C LEU A 116 -10.39 -9.55 -4.47
N LYS A 117 -10.32 -10.70 -5.14
CA LYS A 117 -10.92 -11.95 -4.64
C LYS A 117 -10.00 -12.77 -3.75
N ASP A 118 -8.68 -12.68 -3.93
CA ASP A 118 -7.73 -13.43 -3.11
C ASP A 118 -7.29 -12.67 -1.84
N PHE A 119 -7.77 -11.44 -1.67
CA PHE A 119 -7.45 -10.57 -0.54
C PHE A 119 -8.71 -10.05 0.15
N ALA A 120 -8.59 -9.82 1.46
CA ALA A 120 -9.52 -9.03 2.24
C ALA A 120 -8.84 -7.73 2.68
N GLY A 121 -9.49 -6.58 2.47
CA GLY A 121 -9.00 -5.29 2.94
C GLY A 121 -9.16 -5.18 4.46
N ILE A 122 -8.06 -4.97 5.19
CA ILE A 122 -8.13 -4.71 6.63
C ILE A 122 -8.44 -3.23 6.86
N THR A 123 -7.57 -2.33 6.38
CA THR A 123 -7.78 -0.87 6.37
C THR A 123 -6.66 -0.21 5.53
N PRO A 124 -6.89 0.96 4.91
CA PRO A 124 -5.79 1.85 4.62
C PRO A 124 -5.12 2.29 5.93
N MET A 125 -3.85 2.65 5.85
CA MET A 125 -3.08 3.11 7.00
C MET A 125 -2.74 4.59 6.86
N ALA A 126 -2.15 4.98 5.73
CA ALA A 126 -1.70 6.35 5.51
C ALA A 126 -1.92 6.79 4.06
N SER A 127 -2.11 8.08 3.88
CA SER A 127 -1.96 8.76 2.59
C SER A 127 -0.66 9.54 2.57
N LEU A 128 -0.01 9.54 1.40
CA LEU A 128 1.33 10.02 1.17
C LEU A 128 1.31 10.93 -0.06
N PRO A 129 1.57 12.24 0.08
CA PRO A 129 1.89 13.07 -1.06
C PRO A 129 3.16 12.55 -1.75
N ASN A 130 3.17 12.48 -3.07
CA ASN A 130 4.42 12.37 -3.83
C ASN A 130 4.93 13.77 -4.16
N MET A 131 6.23 13.98 -4.10
CA MET A 131 6.93 15.14 -4.61
C MET A 131 7.48 14.84 -5.99
N LEU A 132 7.27 15.75 -6.95
CA LEU A 132 8.01 15.77 -8.20
C LEU A 132 9.43 16.24 -7.89
N VAL A 133 10.38 15.31 -7.88
CA VAL A 133 11.79 15.56 -7.56
C VAL A 133 12.68 15.41 -8.77
N VAL A 134 13.72 16.23 -8.82
CA VAL A 134 14.71 16.30 -9.90
C VAL A 134 16.11 16.52 -9.31
N ALA A 135 17.15 16.30 -10.11
CA ALA A 135 18.51 16.69 -9.72
C ALA A 135 18.58 18.23 -9.55
N PRO A 136 19.34 18.76 -8.57
CA PRO A 136 19.55 20.20 -8.44
C PRO A 136 20.07 20.81 -9.75
N GLY A 137 19.44 21.90 -10.20
CA GLY A 137 19.79 22.58 -11.45
C GLY A 137 19.23 21.96 -12.74
N ARG A 138 18.62 20.76 -12.69
CA ARG A 138 18.07 20.10 -13.90
C ARG A 138 16.89 20.86 -14.51
N PHE A 139 16.00 21.34 -13.66
CA PHE A 139 14.83 22.16 -14.01
C PHE A 139 14.60 23.26 -12.96
N ALA A 140 14.16 24.44 -13.41
CA ALA A 140 13.86 25.57 -12.54
C ALA A 140 12.55 25.36 -11.76
N ASP A 141 11.50 24.91 -12.43
CA ASP A 141 10.17 24.66 -11.89
C ASP A 141 9.39 23.68 -12.81
N VAL A 142 8.11 23.43 -12.52
CA VAL A 142 7.27 22.54 -13.34
C VAL A 142 7.07 23.09 -14.76
N LYS A 143 6.96 24.41 -14.93
CA LYS A 143 6.76 25.04 -16.25
C LYS A 143 7.98 24.83 -17.13
N ASP A 144 9.18 25.02 -16.57
CA ASP A 144 10.45 24.74 -17.24
C ASP A 144 10.58 23.27 -17.62
N LEU A 145 10.25 22.34 -16.71
CA LEU A 145 10.22 20.90 -17.02
C LEU A 145 9.28 20.61 -18.20
N VAL A 146 8.03 21.09 -18.15
CA VAL A 146 7.03 20.85 -19.20
C VAL A 146 7.49 21.43 -20.54
N ALA A 147 8.04 22.65 -20.54
CA ALA A 147 8.53 23.30 -21.75
C ALA A 147 9.70 22.52 -22.39
N GLN A 148 10.68 22.13 -21.58
CA GLN A 148 11.85 21.37 -22.06
C GLN A 148 11.46 20.00 -22.62
N VAL A 149 10.58 19.27 -21.92
CA VAL A 149 10.15 17.93 -22.36
C VAL A 149 9.32 18.01 -23.64
N LYS A 150 8.43 19.01 -23.77
CA LYS A 150 7.66 19.22 -25.02
C LYS A 150 8.53 19.62 -26.20
N ALA A 151 9.64 20.33 -25.97
CA ALA A 151 10.55 20.74 -27.04
C ALA A 151 11.34 19.56 -27.62
N LYS A 152 11.54 18.46 -26.87
CA LYS A 152 12.24 17.26 -27.34
C LYS A 152 11.52 15.97 -26.90
N PRO A 153 10.37 15.65 -27.52
CA PRO A 153 9.58 14.46 -27.16
C PRO A 153 10.42 13.19 -27.20
N GLY A 154 10.30 12.35 -26.16
CA GLY A 154 11.00 11.06 -26.07
C GLY A 154 12.50 11.14 -25.73
N SER A 155 13.07 12.34 -25.59
CA SER A 155 14.49 12.55 -25.20
C SER A 155 14.71 12.60 -23.70
N PHE A 156 13.63 12.61 -22.92
CA PHE A 156 13.65 12.65 -21.46
C PHE A 156 13.10 11.36 -20.89
N ASN A 157 13.46 11.06 -19.65
CA ASN A 157 13.00 9.87 -18.95
C ASN A 157 12.43 10.20 -17.56
N TYR A 158 11.78 9.24 -16.94
CA TYR A 158 11.32 9.36 -15.57
C TYR A 158 11.37 8.02 -14.84
N GLY A 159 11.60 8.07 -13.53
CA GLY A 159 11.75 6.89 -12.69
C GLY A 159 10.43 6.42 -12.08
N SER A 160 10.38 5.16 -11.66
CA SER A 160 9.34 4.68 -10.72
C SER A 160 9.84 3.56 -9.81
N ALA A 161 9.05 3.22 -8.79
CA ALA A 161 9.24 2.01 -7.97
C ALA A 161 8.77 0.71 -8.66
N GLY A 162 8.66 0.71 -10.00
CA GLY A 162 8.29 -0.44 -10.80
C GLY A 162 7.02 -0.23 -11.63
N ASN A 163 6.82 -1.10 -12.62
CA ASN A 163 5.62 -1.10 -13.47
C ASN A 163 4.36 -1.28 -12.62
N GLY A 164 3.34 -0.44 -12.81
CA GLY A 164 2.12 -0.40 -11.98
C GLY A 164 2.25 0.13 -10.56
N SER A 165 3.46 0.47 -10.07
CA SER A 165 3.61 1.05 -8.73
C SER A 165 2.85 2.38 -8.60
N ALA A 166 2.45 2.77 -7.39
CA ALA A 166 1.78 4.05 -7.16
C ALA A 166 2.58 5.27 -7.68
N THR A 167 3.91 5.20 -7.63
CA THR A 167 4.77 6.25 -8.19
C THR A 167 4.79 6.28 -9.71
N HIS A 168 4.65 5.11 -10.37
CA HIS A 168 4.49 5.04 -11.83
C HIS A 168 3.14 5.63 -12.23
N MET A 169 2.06 5.26 -11.54
CA MET A 169 0.74 5.80 -11.82
C MET A 169 0.67 7.32 -11.63
N ASN A 170 1.30 7.87 -10.59
CA ASN A 170 1.38 9.32 -10.42
C ASN A 170 2.11 9.98 -11.58
N ALA A 171 3.25 9.42 -12.00
CA ALA A 171 4.03 9.94 -13.11
C ALA A 171 3.24 9.91 -14.43
N GLU A 172 2.50 8.84 -14.70
CA GLU A 172 1.67 8.70 -15.89
C GLU A 172 0.47 9.66 -15.87
N VAL A 173 -0.19 9.84 -14.73
CA VAL A 173 -1.25 10.86 -14.58
C VAL A 173 -0.73 12.26 -14.88
N PHE A 174 0.43 12.63 -14.34
CA PHE A 174 1.07 13.91 -14.66
C PHE A 174 1.49 14.02 -16.12
N ARG A 175 2.13 12.98 -16.68
CA ARG A 175 2.59 12.91 -18.06
C ARG A 175 1.44 13.10 -19.04
N LEU A 176 0.33 12.40 -18.82
CA LEU A 176 -0.89 12.51 -19.63
C LEU A 176 -1.51 13.92 -19.52
N ALA A 177 -1.71 14.42 -18.30
CA ALA A 177 -2.31 15.73 -18.07
C ALA A 177 -1.48 16.88 -18.67
N ALA A 178 -0.15 16.80 -18.56
CA ALA A 178 0.76 17.78 -19.15
C ALA A 178 1.00 17.59 -20.65
N GLY A 179 0.57 16.46 -21.24
CA GLY A 179 0.81 16.13 -22.66
C GLY A 179 2.30 15.90 -22.97
N LEU A 180 2.98 15.12 -22.12
CA LEU A 180 4.41 14.85 -22.23
C LEU A 180 4.68 13.48 -22.88
N GLN A 181 5.80 13.39 -23.58
CA GLN A 181 6.37 12.13 -24.04
C GLN A 181 7.75 11.96 -23.41
N ALA A 182 7.88 10.96 -22.54
CA ALA A 182 9.10 10.64 -21.82
C ALA A 182 9.18 9.12 -21.62
N GLN A 183 10.40 8.59 -21.56
CA GLN A 183 10.66 7.16 -21.37
C GLN A 183 10.50 6.77 -19.90
N HIS A 184 9.72 5.73 -19.62
CA HIS A 184 9.60 5.19 -18.27
C HIS A 184 10.77 4.25 -17.94
N VAL A 185 11.41 4.45 -16.78
CA VAL A 185 12.45 3.57 -16.25
C VAL A 185 11.99 2.98 -14.90
N PRO A 186 11.61 1.69 -14.82
CA PRO A 186 11.18 1.05 -13.59
C PRO A 186 12.37 0.58 -12.73
N PHE A 187 12.30 0.84 -11.43
CA PHE A 187 13.26 0.34 -10.42
C PHE A 187 12.59 -0.61 -9.43
N ARG A 188 13.37 -1.29 -8.58
CA ARG A 188 12.83 -2.23 -7.57
C ARG A 188 12.17 -1.52 -6.39
N GLY A 189 12.44 -0.23 -6.22
CA GLY A 189 11.83 0.61 -5.21
C GLY A 189 12.30 2.05 -5.28
N THR A 190 11.70 2.91 -4.44
CA THR A 190 11.94 4.36 -4.42
C THR A 190 13.40 4.77 -4.19
N PRO A 191 14.18 4.13 -3.28
CA PRO A 191 15.56 4.55 -3.02
C PRO A 191 16.48 4.47 -4.23
N GLU A 192 16.32 3.43 -5.05
CA GLU A 192 17.09 3.24 -6.28
C GLU A 192 16.77 4.36 -7.29
N ALA A 193 15.49 4.61 -7.56
CA ALA A 193 15.05 5.69 -8.44
C ALA A 193 15.55 7.08 -7.98
N MET A 194 15.49 7.39 -6.68
CA MET A 194 16.02 8.66 -6.15
C MET A 194 17.54 8.77 -6.33
N THR A 195 18.27 7.66 -6.18
CA THR A 195 19.72 7.64 -6.42
C THR A 195 20.06 7.98 -7.87
N GLU A 196 19.28 7.45 -8.81
CA GLU A 196 19.45 7.72 -10.24
C GLU A 196 19.06 9.16 -10.62
N VAL A 197 18.07 9.75 -9.94
CA VAL A 197 17.74 11.18 -10.08
C VAL A 197 18.87 12.04 -9.54
N MET A 198 19.39 11.75 -8.34
CA MET A 198 20.54 12.48 -7.79
C MET A 198 21.77 12.41 -8.73
N GLY A 199 21.96 11.27 -9.39
CA GLY A 199 23.01 11.07 -10.39
C GLY A 199 22.73 11.65 -11.78
N GLY A 200 21.56 12.25 -12.01
CA GLY A 200 21.16 12.84 -13.30
C GLY A 200 20.88 11.83 -14.42
N ARG A 201 20.81 10.53 -14.11
CA ARG A 201 20.46 9.47 -15.08
C ARG A 201 18.95 9.38 -15.30
N ILE A 202 18.18 9.80 -14.30
CA ILE A 202 16.74 9.99 -14.38
C ILE A 202 16.40 11.48 -14.28
N ASP A 203 15.66 12.02 -15.26
CA ASP A 203 15.36 13.46 -15.30
C ASP A 203 14.41 13.90 -14.17
N TRP A 204 13.37 13.11 -13.91
CA TRP A 204 12.41 13.40 -12.84
C TRP A 204 11.76 12.13 -12.27
N PHE A 205 11.20 12.27 -11.07
CA PHE A 205 10.53 11.18 -10.36
C PHE A 205 9.46 11.73 -9.43
N PHE A 206 8.30 11.07 -9.35
CA PHE A 206 7.34 11.29 -8.25
C PHE A 206 7.71 10.41 -7.06
N ALA A 207 8.49 10.96 -6.13
CA ALA A 207 8.94 10.26 -4.93
C ALA A 207 7.96 10.50 -3.76
N PRO A 208 7.61 9.49 -2.96
CA PRO A 208 6.85 9.68 -1.73
C PRO A 208 7.56 10.69 -0.82
N MET A 209 6.82 11.69 -0.34
CA MET A 209 7.39 12.77 0.47
C MET A 209 8.12 12.24 1.70
N VAL A 210 7.58 11.20 2.33
CA VAL A 210 8.19 10.50 3.48
C VAL A 210 9.60 9.96 3.20
N SER A 211 9.91 9.62 1.95
CA SER A 211 11.23 9.11 1.53
C SER A 211 12.14 10.23 1.02
N ALA A 212 11.59 11.21 0.29
CA ALA A 212 12.37 12.24 -0.40
C ALA A 212 12.62 13.50 0.44
N LEU A 213 11.80 13.79 1.45
CA LEU A 213 11.88 15.03 2.24
C LEU A 213 13.26 15.24 2.88
N PRO A 214 13.93 14.22 3.46
CA PRO A 214 15.29 14.40 3.97
C PRO A 214 16.30 14.79 2.88
N LEU A 215 16.23 14.13 1.71
CA LEU A 215 17.14 14.40 0.59
C LEU A 215 16.92 15.78 -0.03
N VAL A 216 15.67 16.27 -0.01
CA VAL A 216 15.33 17.63 -0.44
C VAL A 216 15.85 18.67 0.56
N LYS A 217 15.69 18.41 1.87
CA LYS A 217 16.24 19.28 2.93
C LYS A 217 17.77 19.36 2.89
N ASP A 218 18.43 18.25 2.56
CA ASP A 218 19.88 18.16 2.39
C ASP A 218 20.38 18.75 1.06
N GLY A 219 19.49 19.25 0.19
CA GLY A 219 19.85 19.84 -1.10
C GLY A 219 20.32 18.82 -2.15
N LYS A 220 20.24 17.51 -1.87
CA LYS A 220 20.61 16.44 -2.81
C LYS A 220 19.59 16.24 -3.92
N LEU A 221 18.34 16.58 -3.64
CA LEU A 221 17.24 16.63 -4.61
C LEU A 221 16.58 18.00 -4.56
N LYS A 222 15.96 18.41 -5.67
CA LYS A 222 15.09 19.58 -5.72
C LYS A 222 13.65 19.12 -5.92
N ALA A 223 12.74 19.55 -5.05
CA ALA A 223 11.31 19.35 -5.24
C ALA A 223 10.71 20.51 -6.07
N LEU A 224 9.93 20.19 -7.10
CA LEU A 224 9.29 21.17 -7.97
C LEU A 224 7.82 21.39 -7.60
N ALA A 225 7.11 20.33 -7.21
CA ALA A 225 5.71 20.37 -6.81
C ALA A 225 5.31 19.13 -6.00
N VAL A 226 4.15 19.16 -5.36
CA VAL A 226 3.46 17.97 -4.84
C VAL A 226 2.40 17.46 -5.82
N GLY A 227 2.27 16.15 -5.95
CA GLY A 227 1.28 15.48 -6.81
C GLY A 227 -0.13 15.41 -6.25
N THR A 228 -0.38 15.92 -5.03
CA THR A 228 -1.70 15.94 -4.40
C THR A 228 -2.49 17.20 -4.77
N GLY A 229 -3.83 17.15 -4.63
CA GLY A 229 -4.70 18.30 -4.89
C GLY A 229 -4.57 19.46 -3.90
N LYS A 230 -3.91 19.24 -2.76
CA LYS A 230 -3.57 20.29 -1.77
C LYS A 230 -2.06 20.28 -1.49
N ARG A 231 -1.53 21.45 -1.11
CA ARG A 231 -0.14 21.56 -0.63
C ARG A 231 0.07 20.73 0.62
N SER A 232 1.31 20.30 0.82
CA SER A 232 1.70 19.62 2.05
C SER A 232 1.91 20.62 3.18
N ALA A 233 1.40 20.32 4.37
CA ALA A 233 1.56 21.17 5.55
C ALA A 233 3.03 21.32 5.99
N VAL A 234 3.91 20.34 5.69
CA VAL A 234 5.34 20.42 6.01
C VAL A 234 6.17 21.19 5.01
N MET A 235 5.64 21.45 3.81
CA MET A 235 6.28 22.27 2.78
C MET A 235 5.22 23.18 2.12
N PRO A 236 4.62 24.12 2.86
CA PRO A 236 3.51 24.95 2.36
C PRO A 236 3.92 25.89 1.22
N GLN A 237 5.22 26.12 1.03
CA GLN A 237 5.79 26.88 -0.07
C GLN A 237 5.86 26.08 -1.38
N LEU A 238 5.85 24.74 -1.32
CA LEU A 238 5.92 23.88 -2.49
C LEU A 238 4.52 23.82 -3.14
N PRO A 239 4.34 24.29 -4.39
CA PRO A 239 3.03 24.29 -5.02
C PRO A 239 2.55 22.86 -5.32
N THR A 240 1.25 22.70 -5.56
CA THR A 240 0.75 21.48 -6.19
C THR A 240 1.08 21.48 -7.69
N THR A 241 1.05 20.31 -8.32
CA THR A 241 1.18 20.20 -9.79
C THR A 241 0.07 20.96 -10.53
N VAL A 242 -1.12 21.05 -9.93
CA VAL A 242 -2.26 21.82 -10.45
C VAL A 242 -2.00 23.32 -10.38
N GLU A 243 -1.57 23.82 -9.22
CA GLU A 243 -1.18 25.23 -9.03
C GLU A 243 -0.01 25.61 -9.94
N ALA A 244 0.84 24.64 -10.28
CA ALA A 244 1.96 24.80 -11.20
C ALA A 244 1.57 24.70 -12.69
N GLY A 245 0.26 24.62 -13.00
CA GLY A 245 -0.28 24.73 -14.36
C GLY A 245 -0.57 23.40 -15.06
N VAL A 246 -0.69 22.29 -14.32
CA VAL A 246 -1.05 20.98 -14.88
C VAL A 246 -2.36 20.49 -14.25
N PRO A 247 -3.53 20.96 -14.71
CA PRO A 247 -4.81 20.51 -14.15
C PRO A 247 -5.07 19.02 -14.44
N GLY A 248 -5.67 18.30 -13.49
CA GLY A 248 -5.97 16.87 -13.63
C GLY A 248 -4.78 15.95 -13.36
N SER A 249 -3.64 16.48 -12.89
CA SER A 249 -2.46 15.68 -12.51
C SER A 249 -2.46 15.19 -11.06
N GLU A 250 -3.55 15.40 -10.33
CA GLU A 250 -3.66 14.98 -8.94
C GLU A 250 -3.65 13.46 -8.82
N TYR A 251 -2.84 12.95 -7.90
CA TYR A 251 -2.80 11.52 -7.59
C TYR A 251 -2.63 11.33 -6.08
N LEU A 252 -3.54 10.54 -5.50
CA LEU A 252 -3.48 10.16 -4.10
C LEU A 252 -2.74 8.84 -3.96
N PHE A 253 -1.52 8.86 -3.43
CA PHE A 253 -0.85 7.65 -3.02
C PHE A 253 -1.29 7.27 -1.59
N TRP A 254 -1.99 6.14 -1.45
CA TRP A 254 -2.31 5.53 -0.16
C TRP A 254 -1.60 4.19 0.03
N VAL A 255 -1.36 3.82 1.29
CA VAL A 255 -0.82 2.53 1.71
C VAL A 255 -1.85 1.82 2.58
N GLY A 256 -2.13 0.55 2.30
CA GLY A 256 -3.10 -0.26 3.01
C GLY A 256 -2.60 -1.64 3.39
N LEU A 257 -3.31 -2.24 4.35
CA LEU A 257 -3.05 -3.55 4.90
C LEU A 257 -4.12 -4.54 4.42
N PHE A 258 -3.68 -5.70 3.97
CA PHE A 258 -4.51 -6.75 3.41
C PHE A 258 -4.17 -8.10 4.03
N ALA A 259 -5.16 -8.98 4.13
CA ALA A 259 -4.99 -10.38 4.48
C ALA A 259 -5.40 -11.28 3.31
N PRO A 260 -5.03 -12.57 3.29
CA PRO A 260 -5.67 -13.54 2.40
C PRO A 260 -7.19 -13.54 2.58
N ALA A 261 -7.96 -13.64 1.50
CA ALA A 261 -9.42 -13.43 1.51
C ALA A 261 -10.19 -14.30 2.51
N LYS A 262 -9.70 -15.51 2.79
CA LYS A 262 -10.35 -16.47 3.70
C LYS A 262 -9.99 -16.26 5.17
N THR A 263 -9.30 -15.18 5.51
CA THR A 263 -8.87 -14.91 6.90
C THR A 263 -10.11 -14.71 7.78
N PRO A 264 -10.19 -15.36 8.96
CA PRO A 264 -11.34 -15.24 9.85
C PRO A 264 -11.68 -13.78 10.17
N ARG A 265 -12.97 -13.45 10.08
CA ARG A 265 -13.47 -12.10 10.33
C ARG A 265 -13.02 -11.51 11.68
N PRO A 266 -13.00 -12.26 12.80
CA PRO A 266 -12.50 -11.74 14.07
C PRO A 266 -11.03 -11.29 14.04
N ALA A 267 -10.17 -11.97 13.27
CA ALA A 267 -8.77 -11.56 13.11
C ALA A 267 -8.65 -10.27 12.29
N ILE A 268 -9.43 -10.14 11.21
CA ILE A 268 -9.50 -8.90 10.40
C ILE A 268 -9.98 -7.73 11.25
N GLU A 269 -11.05 -7.91 12.02
CA GLU A 269 -11.60 -6.86 12.88
C GLU A 269 -10.65 -6.47 14.01
N ARG A 270 -9.97 -7.45 14.63
CA ARG A 270 -8.94 -7.18 15.62
C ARG A 270 -7.77 -6.40 15.03
N LEU A 271 -7.26 -6.79 13.86
CA LEU A 271 -6.20 -6.06 13.14
C LEU A 271 -6.64 -4.64 12.81
N GLN A 272 -7.83 -4.48 12.23
CA GLN A 272 -8.38 -3.18 11.85
C GLN A 272 -8.51 -2.26 13.07
N ALA A 273 -9.05 -2.76 14.18
CA ALA A 273 -9.24 -1.98 15.40
C ALA A 273 -7.91 -1.51 15.99
N GLU A 274 -6.90 -2.38 16.06
CA GLU A 274 -5.58 -2.00 16.59
C GLU A 274 -4.84 -1.04 15.65
N VAL A 275 -4.88 -1.27 14.33
CA VAL A 275 -4.32 -0.32 13.36
C VAL A 275 -5.02 1.04 13.46
N ALA A 276 -6.34 1.08 13.59
CA ALA A 276 -7.07 2.34 13.75
C ALA A 276 -6.66 3.11 15.01
N LYS A 277 -6.52 2.41 16.15
CA LYS A 277 -6.02 3.02 17.40
C LYS A 277 -4.60 3.55 17.25
N ILE A 278 -3.72 2.77 16.64
CA ILE A 278 -2.32 3.15 16.39
C ILE A 278 -2.26 4.42 15.54
N MET A 279 -2.99 4.46 14.43
CA MET A 279 -3.03 5.59 13.51
C MET A 279 -3.66 6.85 14.10
N ALA A 280 -4.52 6.71 15.12
CA ALA A 280 -5.11 7.82 15.87
C ALA A 280 -4.23 8.31 17.03
N ALA A 281 -3.16 7.59 17.39
CA ALA A 281 -2.28 7.98 18.49
C ALA A 281 -1.54 9.29 18.16
N PRO A 282 -1.53 10.29 19.07
CA PRO A 282 -0.91 11.59 18.82
C PRO A 282 0.56 11.49 18.38
N GLU A 283 1.34 10.58 18.99
CA GLU A 283 2.76 10.45 18.67
C GLU A 283 2.99 9.91 17.25
N LEU A 284 2.12 9.02 16.77
CA LEU A 284 2.21 8.52 15.41
C LEU A 284 1.72 9.56 14.41
N LYS A 285 0.64 10.26 14.73
CA LYS A 285 0.16 11.39 13.92
C LYS A 285 1.25 12.44 13.75
N ASP A 286 1.91 12.86 14.83
CA ASP A 286 3.02 13.82 14.78
C ASP A 286 4.20 13.32 13.94
N ARG A 287 4.51 12.01 14.00
CA ARG A 287 5.58 11.41 13.20
C ARG A 287 5.23 11.37 11.72
N LEU A 288 3.99 11.05 11.36
CA LEU A 288 3.50 11.08 9.99
C LEU A 288 3.45 12.52 9.46
N ASP A 289 2.92 13.45 10.24
CA ASP A 289 2.82 14.86 9.89
C ASP A 289 4.22 15.40 9.57
N LYS A 290 5.24 15.14 10.40
CA LYS A 290 6.65 15.56 10.17
C LYS A 290 7.25 15.00 8.88
N LEU A 291 6.73 13.89 8.37
CA LEU A 291 7.14 13.26 7.12
C LEU A 291 6.23 13.65 5.93
N GLY A 292 5.22 14.49 6.18
CA GLY A 292 4.24 14.93 5.19
C GLY A 292 3.17 13.91 4.86
N ALA A 293 3.01 12.85 5.66
CA ALA A 293 1.96 11.85 5.53
C ALA A 293 0.76 12.18 6.43
N GLU A 294 -0.41 11.69 6.07
CA GLU A 294 -1.63 11.83 6.87
C GLU A 294 -2.21 10.44 7.20
N PRO A 295 -2.69 10.19 8.44
CA PRO A 295 -3.46 9.01 8.74
C PRO A 295 -4.65 8.86 7.77
N PHE A 296 -4.84 7.68 7.22
CA PHE A 296 -5.96 7.38 6.34
C PHE A 296 -6.51 6.00 6.72
N VAL A 297 -7.57 5.97 7.50
CA VAL A 297 -8.14 4.77 8.09
C VAL A 297 -9.63 4.72 7.82
N MET A 298 -10.16 3.54 7.55
CA MET A 298 -11.59 3.30 7.48
C MET A 298 -11.93 1.87 7.92
N PRO A 299 -13.18 1.57 8.26
CA PRO A 299 -13.61 0.20 8.54
C PRO A 299 -13.33 -0.73 7.35
N SER A 300 -13.00 -2.00 7.63
CA SER A 300 -12.68 -3.00 6.60
C SER A 300 -13.72 -3.09 5.48
N ALA A 301 -15.02 -3.10 5.81
CA ALA A 301 -16.08 -3.15 4.81
C ALA A 301 -16.14 -1.91 3.90
N GLN A 302 -15.82 -0.73 4.45
CA GLN A 302 -15.70 0.50 3.67
C GLN A 302 -14.45 0.45 2.79
N PHE A 303 -13.37 -0.15 3.29
CA PHE A 303 -12.14 -0.30 2.51
C PHE A 303 -12.35 -1.22 1.31
N ASP A 304 -13.04 -2.36 1.47
CA ASP A 304 -13.35 -3.24 0.34
C ASP A 304 -14.12 -2.50 -0.77
N LYS A 305 -15.10 -1.66 -0.40
CA LYS A 305 -15.80 -0.80 -1.36
C LYS A 305 -14.86 0.22 -2.03
N PHE A 306 -14.01 0.86 -1.24
CA PHE A 306 -13.02 1.80 -1.75
C PHE A 306 -12.07 1.14 -2.76
N LEU A 307 -11.63 -0.09 -2.52
CA LEU A 307 -10.75 -0.84 -3.43
C LEU A 307 -11.42 -1.11 -4.78
N VAL A 308 -12.72 -1.41 -4.80
CA VAL A 308 -13.50 -1.59 -6.05
C VAL A 308 -13.53 -0.28 -6.85
N ASP A 309 -13.85 0.84 -6.19
CA ASP A 309 -13.94 2.15 -6.82
C ASP A 309 -12.57 2.62 -7.36
N GLU A 310 -11.49 2.36 -6.60
CA GLU A 310 -10.11 2.67 -7.02
C GLU A 310 -9.63 1.79 -8.19
N THR A 311 -10.08 0.54 -8.27
CA THR A 311 -9.75 -0.37 -9.39
C THR A 311 -10.25 0.20 -10.71
N ALA A 312 -11.47 0.75 -10.73
CA ALA A 312 -12.03 1.36 -11.93
C ALA A 312 -11.23 2.59 -12.39
N LYS A 313 -10.78 3.43 -11.45
CA LYS A 313 -9.92 4.59 -11.76
C LYS A 313 -8.56 4.15 -12.31
N ALA A 314 -7.95 3.14 -11.68
CA ALA A 314 -6.66 2.60 -12.10
C ALA A 314 -6.73 2.08 -13.55
N GLN A 315 -7.79 1.36 -13.91
CA GLN A 315 -8.01 0.85 -15.28
C GLN A 315 -8.10 1.97 -16.32
N GLN A 316 -8.77 3.08 -15.99
CA GLN A 316 -8.88 4.24 -16.89
C GLN A 316 -7.50 4.85 -17.16
N VAL A 317 -6.69 5.05 -16.12
CA VAL A 317 -5.32 5.59 -16.28
C VAL A 317 -4.45 4.64 -17.08
N VAL A 318 -4.45 3.33 -16.78
CA VAL A 318 -3.68 2.32 -17.52
C VAL A 318 -4.01 2.35 -19.01
N LYS A 319 -5.31 2.36 -19.33
CA LYS A 319 -5.78 2.40 -20.73
C LYS A 319 -5.36 3.69 -21.43
N ALA A 320 -5.51 4.85 -20.78
CA ALA A 320 -5.14 6.14 -21.36
C ALA A 320 -3.62 6.28 -21.55
N ALA A 321 -2.83 5.75 -20.61
CA ALA A 321 -1.38 5.77 -20.64
C ALA A 321 -0.78 4.72 -21.60
N GLY A 322 -1.57 3.72 -22.01
CA GLY A 322 -1.08 2.62 -22.84
C GLY A 322 -0.10 1.71 -22.11
N ILE A 323 -0.16 1.65 -20.77
CA ILE A 323 0.77 0.86 -19.96
C ILE A 323 0.51 -0.63 -20.22
N LYS A 324 1.56 -1.35 -20.61
CA LYS A 324 1.58 -2.81 -20.72
C LYS A 324 2.91 -3.33 -20.22
N VAL A 325 2.88 -4.49 -19.57
CA VAL A 325 4.08 -5.26 -19.27
C VAL A 325 4.01 -6.53 -20.10
N ASP A 326 5.08 -6.79 -20.85
CA ASP A 326 5.24 -8.01 -21.64
C ASP A 326 5.51 -9.24 -20.75
#